data_AF-A0A6L4ADP3-F1
#
_entry.id   AF-A0A6L4ADP3-F1
#
_cell.length_a   1.000
_cell.length_b   1.000
_cell.length_c   1.000
_cell.angle_alpha   90.00
_cell.angle_beta   90.00
_cell.angle_gamma   90.00
#
_symmetry.space_group_name_H-M   'P 1'
#
loop_
_entity.id
_entity.type
_entity.pdbx_description
1 polymer ?
#
loop_
_entity_poly.entity_id
_entity_poly.type
_entity_poly.pdbx_seq_one_letter_code
_entity_poly.pdbx_strand_id
1 'polypeptide(L)' 'MSQVDLRPGESQEALLKRFRKQIAKDGVLSTVRRKRWYVSK' A
#
# COMPACT_ATOMS: atom_id res chain seq x y z
N MET A 1 0.44 8.74 1.67
CA MET A 1 1.83 8.32 1.42
C MET A 1 2.11 7.17 2.37
N SER A 2 2.19 5.96 1.83
CA SER A 2 2.38 4.73 2.61
C SER A 2 3.88 4.43 2.64
N GLN A 3 4.61 4.93 3.64
CA GLN A 3 6.04 4.64 3.83
C GLN A 3 6.22 3.69 5.01
N VAL A 4 7.15 2.75 4.88
CA VAL A 4 7.47 1.76 5.91
C VAL A 4 8.98 1.63 6.00
N ASP A 5 9.54 1.97 7.16
CA ASP A 5 10.99 1.88 7.40
C ASP A 5 11.39 0.51 7.96
N LEU A 6 12.59 0.07 7.59
CA LEU A 6 13.17 -1.18 8.06
C LEU A 6 13.49 -1.09 9.55
N ARG A 7 13.02 -2.05 10.34
CA ARG A 7 13.33 -2.12 11.76
C ARG A 7 14.64 -2.90 12.01
N PRO A 8 15.38 -2.59 13.09
CA PRO A 8 16.56 -3.36 13.47
C PRO A 8 16.20 -4.84 13.68
N GLY A 9 16.96 -5.75 13.05
CA GLY A 9 16.73 -7.19 13.15
C GLY A 9 15.54 -7.72 12.32
N GLU A 10 14.90 -6.88 11.51
CA GLU A 10 13.80 -7.30 10.65
C GLU A 10 14.30 -7.94 9.34
N SER A 11 13.67 -9.05 8.93
CA SER A 11 13.91 -9.65 7.62
C SER A 11 13.16 -8.90 6.52
N GLN A 12 13.69 -8.93 5.29
CA GLN A 12 13.07 -8.26 4.15
C GLN A 12 11.65 -8.75 3.85
N GLU A 13 11.35 -10.02 4.11
CA GLU A 13 10.01 -10.58 3.95
C GLU A 13 9.00 -9.99 4.96
N ALA A 14 9.44 -9.78 6.21
CA ALA A 14 8.61 -9.17 7.24
C ALA A 14 8.31 -7.70 6.91
N LEU A 15 9.30 -6.96 6.39
CA LEU A 15 9.12 -5.61 5.89
C LEU A 15 8.08 -5.55 4.76
N LEU A 16 8.20 -6.44 3.76
CA LEU A 16 7.24 -6.54 2.65
C LEU A 16 5.82 -6.85 3.12
N LYS A 17 5.67 -7.74 4.10
CA LYS A 17 4.36 -8.07 4.69
C LYS A 17 3.70 -6.86 5.35
N ARG A 18 4.48 -6.06 6.09
CA ARG A 18 4.00 -4.80 6.69
C ARG A 18 3.64 -3.76 5.64
N PHE A 19 4.48 -3.60 4.61
CA PHE A 19 4.21 -2.69 3.50
C PHE A 19 2.89 -3.00 2.80
N ARG A 20 2.65 -4.29 2.48
CA ARG A 20 1.36 -4.73 1.91
C ARG A 20 0.18 -4.41 2.82
N LYS A 21 0.32 -4.63 4.14
CA LYS A 21 -0.72 -4.31 5.12
C LYS A 21 -1.02 -2.81 5.18
N GLN A 22 0.01 -1.96 5.11
CA GLN A 22 -0.14 -0.51 5.10
C GLN A 22 -0.82 -0.02 3.82
N ILE A 23 -0.43 -0.52 2.63
CA ILE A 23 -1.09 -0.20 1.36
C ILE A 23 -2.58 -0.60 1.38
N ALA A 24 -2.88 -1.78 1.90
CA ALA A 24 -4.26 -2.26 2.01
C ALA A 24 -5.09 -1.37 2.94
N LYS A 25 -4.54 -0.95 4.08
CA LYS A 25 -5.19 -0.03 5.02
C LYS A 25 -5.47 1.33 4.38
N ASP A 26 -4.51 1.88 3.64
CA ASP A 26 -4.66 3.18 3.00
C ASP A 26 -5.55 3.13 1.74
N GLY A 27 -5.87 1.94 1.24
CA GLY A 27 -6.79 1.74 0.11
C GLY A 27 -6.33 2.40 -1.20
N VAL A 28 -5.03 2.72 -1.33
CA VAL A 28 -4.48 3.48 -2.47
C VAL A 28 -4.77 2.77 -3.80
N LEU A 29 -4.61 1.46 -3.86
CA LEU A 29 -4.88 0.67 -5.07
C LEU A 29 -6.35 0.71 -5.47
N SER A 30 -7.27 0.69 -4.51
CA SER A 30 -8.70 0.81 -4.76
C SER A 30 -9.06 2.18 -5.32
N THR A 31 -8.44 3.24 -4.77
CA THR A 31 -8.62 4.62 -5.24
C THR A 31 -8.11 4.79 -6.66
N VAL A 32 -6.89 4.34 -6.94
CA VAL A 32 -6.30 4.39 -8.29
C VAL A 32 -7.13 3.57 -9.28
N ARG A 33 -7.59 2.37 -8.89
CA ARG A 33 -8.46 1.54 -9.73
C ARG A 33 -9.75 2.25 -10.11
N ARG A 34 -10.39 2.94 -9.15
CA ARG A 34 -11.63 3.69 -9.40
C ARG A 34 -11.41 4.90 -10.31
N LYS A 35 -10.28 5.59 -10.16
CA LYS A 35 -9.91 6.75 -10.96
C LYS A 35 -9.28 6.40 -12.31
N ARG A 36 -9.06 5.11 -12.59
CA ARG A 36 -8.37 4.65 -13.81
C ARG A 36 -9.09 5.07 -15.08
N TRP A 37 -10.41 5.09 -15.03
CA TRP A 37 -11.27 5.46 -16.16
C TRP A 37 -12.18 6.59 -15.74
N TYR A 38 -12.43 7.52 -16.67
CA TYR A 38 -13.50 8.49 -16.52
C TYR A 38 -14.85 7.75 -16.61
N VAL A 39 -15.70 7.92 -15.60
CA VAL A 39 -17.06 7.39 -15.56
C VAL A 39 -17.99 8.59 -15.53
N SER A 40 -18.84 8.73 -16.54
CA SER A 40 -19.86 9.78 -16.56
C SER A 40 -20.89 9.53 -15.47
N LYS A 41 -21.37 10.61 -14.86
CA LYS A 41 -22.32 10.57 -13.74
C LYS A 41 -23.76 10.40 -14.23
#